data_AF-A0A2D5QDE5-F1
#
_entry.id   AF-A0A2D5QDE5-F1
#
_cell.length_a   1.000
_cell.length_b   1.000
_cell.length_c   1.000
_cell.angle_alpha   90.00
_cell.angle_beta   90.00
_cell.angle_gamma   90.00
#
_symmetry.space_group_name_H-M   'P 1'
#
loop_
_entity.id
_entity.type
_entity.pdbx_description
1 polymer ?
#
loop_
_entity_poly.entity_id
_entity_poly.type
_entity_poly.pdbx_seq_one_letter_code
_entity_poly.pdbx_strand_id
1 'polypeptide(L)'
;MKNNPEIKFVIRPHPADQMYNDWKIFEKFNNVKVINKYDIVPWVIASKGLIHRGCSSAIDAYFLKKPIFFFLPNRKLLKSEKNLTYKISNKIHDFESINFKNLKKKKFDLLINREIYNKNTASNVILNELQKLNITKEENISFNIFENFLNYFIPFCGKIKIFLKKRLLGSNYIRNTKLPYFINIKTLIKKIKVLNTGKKKLIIKKITREVFQIEKN
;
A
#
# COMPACT_ATOMS: atom_id res chain seq x y z
N MET A 1 -17.78 14.78 -16.56
CA MET A 1 -18.57 14.67 -15.31
C MET A 1 -19.82 15.55 -15.31
N LYS A 2 -19.79 16.77 -15.87
CA LYS A 2 -21.01 17.61 -16.08
C LYS A 2 -22.12 16.94 -16.91
N ASN A 3 -21.80 15.97 -17.77
CA ASN A 3 -22.75 15.35 -18.71
C ASN A 3 -23.38 14.03 -18.23
N ASN A 4 -23.12 13.56 -17.00
CA ASN A 4 -23.72 12.31 -16.47
C ASN A 4 -24.14 12.45 -15.01
N PRO A 5 -25.16 13.27 -14.71
CA PRO A 5 -25.57 13.56 -13.32
C PRO A 5 -26.09 12.34 -12.55
N GLU A 6 -26.56 11.29 -13.25
CA GLU A 6 -27.15 10.10 -12.61
C GLU A 6 -26.12 9.11 -12.06
N ILE A 7 -24.86 9.16 -12.53
CA ILE A 7 -23.81 8.25 -12.09
C ILE A 7 -22.97 8.93 -11.01
N LYS A 8 -22.99 8.35 -9.80
CA LYS A 8 -22.12 8.76 -8.69
C LYS A 8 -20.74 8.13 -8.85
N PHE A 9 -19.71 8.97 -8.86
CA PHE A 9 -18.31 8.56 -8.88
C PHE A 9 -17.72 8.66 -7.48
N VAL A 10 -17.06 7.59 -7.04
CA VAL A 10 -16.24 7.59 -5.83
C VAL A 10 -14.78 7.52 -6.26
N ILE A 11 -14.04 8.60 -6.02
CA ILE A 11 -12.59 8.62 -6.19
C ILE A 11 -11.98 8.17 -4.86
N ARG A 12 -11.15 7.13 -4.94
CA ARG A 12 -10.44 6.59 -3.78
C ARG A 12 -8.93 6.69 -4.01
N PRO A 13 -8.29 7.74 -3.47
CA PRO A 13 -6.83 7.89 -3.53
C PRO A 13 -6.11 6.71 -2.86
N HIS A 14 -4.88 6.43 -3.31
CA HIS A 14 -4.07 5.39 -2.68
C HIS A 14 -3.72 5.80 -1.23
N PRO A 15 -3.71 4.89 -0.23
CA PRO A 15 -3.44 5.26 1.17
C PRO A 15 -2.08 5.94 1.40
N ALA A 16 -1.09 5.57 0.58
CA ALA A 16 0.25 6.16 0.60
C ALA A 16 0.37 7.46 -0.23
N ASP A 17 -0.70 7.89 -0.89
CA ASP A 17 -0.72 9.12 -1.67
C ASP A 17 -0.66 10.31 -0.70
N GLN A 18 0.48 11.00 -0.67
CA GLN A 18 0.70 12.13 0.23
C GLN A 18 -0.18 13.33 -0.13
N MET A 19 -0.68 13.36 -1.37
CA MET A 19 -1.46 14.44 -1.94
C MET A 19 -2.96 14.13 -1.96
N TYR A 20 -3.50 13.59 -0.86
CA TYR A 20 -4.95 13.36 -0.73
C TYR A 20 -5.77 14.63 -1.04
N ASN A 21 -5.25 15.81 -0.67
CA ASN A 21 -5.93 17.07 -0.89
C ASN A 21 -6.05 17.45 -2.37
N ASP A 22 -5.12 17.01 -3.23
CA ASP A 22 -5.18 17.31 -4.67
C ASP A 22 -6.41 16.67 -5.31
N TRP A 23 -6.81 15.50 -4.82
CA TRP A 23 -8.01 14.83 -5.28
C TRP A 23 -9.29 15.59 -4.94
N LYS A 24 -9.29 16.42 -3.88
CA LYS A 24 -10.49 17.20 -3.48
C LYS A 24 -10.93 18.21 -4.53
N ILE A 25 -10.08 18.58 -5.49
CA ILE A 25 -10.47 19.42 -6.62
C ILE A 25 -11.65 18.82 -7.42
N PHE A 26 -11.83 17.50 -7.37
CA PHE A 26 -12.93 16.81 -8.02
C PHE A 26 -14.26 16.87 -7.24
N GLU A 27 -14.25 17.25 -5.96
CA GLU A 27 -15.48 17.39 -5.15
C GLU A 27 -16.33 18.60 -5.59
N LYS A 28 -15.79 19.49 -6.44
CA LYS A 28 -16.58 20.55 -7.09
C LYS A 28 -17.68 20.01 -8.02
N PHE A 29 -17.66 18.73 -8.35
CA PHE A 29 -18.69 18.07 -9.13
C PHE A 29 -19.67 17.33 -8.19
N ASN A 30 -20.95 17.69 -8.25
CA ASN A 30 -21.98 17.18 -7.32
C ASN A 30 -22.12 15.65 -7.31
N ASN A 31 -21.78 14.98 -8.41
CA ASN A 31 -21.84 13.54 -8.56
C ASN A 31 -20.51 12.84 -8.20
N VAL A 32 -19.57 13.52 -7.56
CA VAL A 32 -18.26 12.98 -7.19
C VAL A 32 -18.03 13.08 -5.69
N LYS A 33 -17.48 12.01 -5.11
CA LYS A 33 -16.99 12.02 -3.73
C LYS A 33 -15.56 11.51 -3.68
N VAL A 34 -14.70 12.16 -2.89
CA VAL A 34 -13.34 11.69 -2.65
C VAL A 34 -13.31 11.04 -1.27
N ILE A 35 -13.10 9.73 -1.22
CA ILE A 35 -13.22 8.96 0.03
C ILE A 35 -12.03 8.03 0.20
N ASN A 36 -11.30 8.19 1.30
CA ASN A 36 -10.22 7.30 1.73
C ASN A 36 -10.57 6.63 3.08
N LYS A 37 -11.58 5.76 3.06
CA LYS A 37 -12.06 5.03 4.25
C LYS A 37 -12.20 3.55 3.93
N TYR A 38 -11.89 2.66 4.88
CA TYR A 38 -11.91 1.19 4.70
C TYR A 38 -10.92 0.70 3.65
N ASP A 39 -10.88 -0.60 3.40
CA ASP A 39 -10.16 -1.21 2.27
C ASP A 39 -10.91 -0.99 0.94
N ILE A 40 -10.27 -1.25 -0.20
CA ILE A 40 -10.85 -1.12 -1.55
C ILE A 40 -11.99 -2.11 -1.81
N VAL A 41 -11.89 -3.34 -1.30
CA VAL A 41 -12.83 -4.43 -1.61
C VAL A 41 -14.30 -4.06 -1.29
N PRO A 42 -14.65 -3.52 -0.11
CA PRO A 42 -16.01 -3.05 0.17
C PRO A 42 -16.55 -2.04 -0.85
N TRP A 43 -15.71 -1.13 -1.34
CA TRP A 43 -16.13 -0.15 -2.36
C TRP A 43 -16.42 -0.81 -3.70
N VAL A 44 -15.61 -1.78 -4.09
CA VAL A 44 -15.82 -2.55 -5.33
C VAL A 44 -17.11 -3.37 -5.25
N ILE A 45 -17.41 -3.98 -4.09
CA ILE A 45 -18.68 -4.70 -3.87
C ILE A 45 -19.87 -3.76 -4.04
N ALA A 46 -19.81 -2.57 -3.46
CA ALA A 46 -20.89 -1.58 -3.51
C ALA A 46 -21.01 -0.84 -4.85
N SER A 47 -20.03 -0.96 -5.76
CA SER A 47 -20.03 -0.21 -7.02
C SER A 47 -20.72 -0.96 -8.17
N LYS A 48 -21.11 -0.19 -9.20
CA LYS A 48 -21.54 -0.73 -10.51
C LYS A 48 -20.36 -1.24 -11.36
N GLY A 49 -19.15 -0.82 -11.06
CA GLY A 49 -17.93 -1.15 -11.79
C GLY A 49 -16.70 -0.45 -11.21
N LEU A 50 -15.51 -0.81 -11.70
CA LEU A 50 -14.24 -0.23 -11.27
C LEU A 50 -13.54 0.44 -12.45
N ILE A 51 -13.07 1.67 -12.26
CA ILE A 51 -12.15 2.34 -13.18
C ILE A 51 -10.78 2.41 -12.51
N HIS A 52 -9.73 1.95 -13.19
CA HIS A 52 -8.38 1.89 -12.63
C HIS A 52 -7.28 2.37 -13.59
N ARG A 53 -6.08 2.51 -13.03
CA ARG A 53 -4.83 2.88 -13.73
C ARG A 53 -3.76 1.81 -13.54
N GLY A 54 -4.14 0.55 -13.74
CA GLY A 54 -3.22 -0.60 -13.61
C GLY A 54 -3.08 -1.18 -12.19
N CYS A 55 -3.95 -0.80 -11.24
CA CYS A 55 -3.90 -1.35 -9.88
C CYS A 55 -4.37 -2.82 -9.81
N SER A 56 -3.84 -3.54 -8.82
CA SER A 56 -4.22 -4.94 -8.54
C SER A 56 -5.69 -5.12 -8.19
N SER A 57 -6.38 -4.06 -7.74
CA SER A 57 -7.81 -4.10 -7.42
C SER A 57 -8.72 -4.45 -8.60
N ALA A 58 -8.19 -4.38 -9.83
CA ALA A 58 -8.85 -4.95 -11.01
C ALA A 58 -9.08 -6.46 -10.87
N ILE A 59 -8.17 -7.18 -10.23
CA ILE A 59 -8.30 -8.63 -9.98
C ILE A 59 -9.43 -8.87 -8.96
N ASP A 60 -9.52 -8.06 -7.90
CA ASP A 60 -10.63 -8.15 -6.94
C ASP A 60 -11.98 -7.93 -7.64
N ALA A 61 -12.08 -6.87 -8.46
CA ALA A 61 -13.27 -6.59 -9.27
C ALA A 61 -13.59 -7.70 -10.27
N TYR A 62 -12.57 -8.40 -10.77
CA TYR A 62 -12.73 -9.55 -11.65
C TYR A 62 -13.49 -10.67 -10.94
N PHE A 63 -12.98 -11.12 -9.78
CA PHE A 63 -13.61 -12.18 -8.98
C PHE A 63 -14.98 -11.78 -8.44
N LEU A 64 -15.17 -10.51 -8.08
CA LEU A 64 -16.46 -9.96 -7.65
C LEU A 64 -17.47 -9.77 -8.80
N LYS A 65 -17.16 -10.24 -10.01
CA LYS A 65 -18.03 -10.14 -11.20
C LYS A 65 -18.43 -8.69 -11.53
N LYS A 66 -17.61 -7.70 -11.17
CA LYS A 66 -17.81 -6.30 -11.53
C LYS A 66 -17.19 -5.95 -12.89
N PRO A 67 -17.84 -5.12 -13.73
CA PRO A 67 -17.22 -4.52 -14.90
C PRO A 67 -15.96 -3.74 -14.52
N ILE A 68 -14.89 -3.87 -15.31
CA ILE A 68 -13.59 -3.25 -15.03
C ILE A 68 -13.16 -2.45 -16.25
N PHE A 69 -12.75 -1.21 -16.01
CA PHE A 69 -12.38 -0.26 -17.05
C PHE A 69 -11.05 0.39 -16.72
N PHE A 70 -10.31 0.81 -17.74
CA PHE A 70 -9.17 1.69 -17.56
C PHE A 70 -9.23 2.85 -18.54
N PHE A 71 -8.85 4.02 -18.06
CA PHE A 71 -8.86 5.26 -18.83
C PHE A 71 -7.44 5.67 -19.23
N LEU A 72 -7.20 5.79 -20.54
CA LEU A 72 -5.91 6.14 -21.10
C LEU A 72 -6.08 7.08 -22.31
N PRO A 73 -6.27 8.40 -22.07
CA PRO A 73 -6.69 9.34 -23.11
C PRO A 73 -5.57 9.64 -24.11
N ASN A 74 -4.35 9.92 -23.64
CA ASN A 74 -3.30 10.55 -24.47
C ASN A 74 -1.98 9.77 -24.49
N ARG A 75 -2.01 8.44 -24.44
CA ARG A 75 -0.83 7.59 -24.71
C ARG A 75 -1.21 6.13 -24.97
N LYS A 76 -0.26 5.38 -25.54
CA LYS A 76 -0.34 3.90 -25.61
C LYS A 76 0.24 3.29 -24.33
N LEU A 77 -0.22 2.11 -23.97
CA LEU A 77 0.41 1.31 -22.91
C LEU A 77 1.79 0.87 -23.37
N LEU A 78 2.82 1.18 -22.59
CA LEU A 78 4.16 0.68 -22.78
C LEU A 78 4.18 -0.84 -22.58
N LYS A 79 5.17 -1.53 -23.17
CA LYS A 79 5.30 -2.98 -23.04
C LYS A 79 5.42 -3.41 -21.57
N SER A 80 6.11 -2.62 -20.75
CA SER A 80 6.27 -2.84 -19.31
C SER A 80 4.97 -2.68 -18.51
N GLU A 81 4.00 -1.90 -19.01
CA GLU A 81 2.73 -1.65 -18.33
C GLU A 81 1.67 -2.70 -18.66
N LYS A 82 1.85 -3.48 -19.74
CA LYS A 82 0.89 -4.48 -20.22
C LYS A 82 0.84 -5.70 -19.30
N ASN A 83 0.30 -5.51 -18.11
CA ASN A 83 0.06 -6.56 -17.12
C ASN A 83 -1.37 -7.12 -17.24
N LEU A 84 -1.66 -8.15 -16.43
CA LEU A 84 -2.97 -8.80 -16.37
C LEU A 84 -4.12 -7.83 -16.11
N THR A 85 -3.91 -6.83 -15.25
CA THR A 85 -4.97 -5.88 -14.85
C THR A 85 -5.50 -5.09 -16.04
N TYR A 86 -4.66 -4.75 -17.03
CA TYR A 86 -5.11 -4.09 -18.26
C TYR A 86 -5.76 -5.06 -19.25
N LYS A 87 -5.35 -6.34 -19.25
CA LYS A 87 -5.91 -7.36 -20.17
C LYS A 87 -7.34 -7.74 -19.81
N ILE A 88 -7.65 -7.78 -18.51
CA ILE A 88 -8.98 -8.14 -17.99
C ILE A 88 -9.97 -6.97 -17.98
N SER A 89 -9.50 -5.77 -18.33
CA SER A 89 -10.24 -4.52 -18.25
C SER A 89 -10.53 -3.93 -19.62
N ASN A 90 -11.68 -3.28 -19.75
CA ASN A 90 -12.04 -2.57 -20.97
C ASN A 90 -11.38 -1.20 -21.02
N LYS A 91 -10.73 -0.89 -22.14
CA LYS A 91 -10.25 0.47 -22.39
C LYS A 91 -11.44 1.40 -22.63
N ILE A 92 -11.47 2.52 -21.92
CA ILE A 92 -12.44 3.60 -22.16
C ILE A 92 -11.70 4.88 -22.57
N HIS A 93 -12.32 5.65 -23.45
CA HIS A 93 -11.82 6.92 -23.99
C HIS A 93 -12.56 8.14 -23.44
N ASP A 94 -13.73 7.90 -22.86
CA ASP A 94 -14.59 8.86 -22.20
C ASP A 94 -15.43 8.11 -21.16
N PHE A 95 -16.18 8.83 -20.33
CA PHE A 95 -17.04 8.21 -19.31
C PHE A 95 -18.44 7.86 -19.85
N GLU A 96 -18.81 8.32 -21.04
CA GLU A 96 -20.13 8.10 -21.66
C GLU A 96 -20.20 6.71 -22.31
N SER A 97 -19.07 6.20 -22.78
CA SER A 97 -18.87 4.86 -23.36
C SER A 97 -18.88 3.71 -22.33
N ILE A 98 -19.10 4.00 -21.04
CA ILE A 98 -19.12 2.97 -19.99
C ILE A 98 -20.40 2.13 -20.11
N ASN A 99 -20.22 0.86 -20.49
CA ASN A 99 -21.28 -0.12 -20.51
C ASN A 99 -21.15 -1.08 -19.30
N PHE A 100 -22.10 -0.99 -18.36
CA PHE A 100 -22.12 -1.82 -17.15
C PHE A 100 -22.61 -3.26 -17.37
N LYS A 101 -22.93 -3.69 -18.60
CA LYS A 101 -23.29 -5.08 -18.87
C LYS A 101 -22.14 -6.01 -18.47
N ASN A 102 -22.49 -7.12 -17.83
CA ASN A 102 -21.54 -8.15 -17.44
C ASN A 102 -20.82 -8.70 -18.68
N LEU A 103 -19.53 -8.38 -18.80
CA LEU A 103 -18.69 -8.92 -19.86
C LEU A 103 -18.52 -10.43 -19.63
N LYS A 104 -18.49 -11.20 -20.72
CA LYS A 104 -18.25 -12.65 -20.70
C LYS A 104 -16.84 -12.95 -20.16
N LYS A 105 -16.70 -13.00 -18.83
CA LYS A 105 -15.43 -13.08 -18.09
C LYS A 105 -14.67 -14.40 -18.24
N LYS A 106 -15.34 -15.48 -18.62
CA LYS A 106 -14.76 -16.84 -18.76
C LYS A 106 -13.49 -16.91 -19.61
N LYS A 107 -13.25 -15.93 -20.50
CA LYS A 107 -12.06 -15.88 -21.35
C LYS A 107 -10.73 -15.76 -20.59
N PHE A 108 -10.74 -15.19 -19.38
CA PHE A 108 -9.51 -14.89 -18.65
C PHE A 108 -9.26 -15.78 -17.44
N ASP A 109 -10.16 -16.70 -17.09
CA ASP A 109 -10.01 -17.57 -15.91
C ASP A 109 -8.69 -18.35 -15.95
N LEU A 110 -8.35 -18.94 -17.11
CA LEU A 110 -7.09 -19.65 -17.31
C LEU A 110 -5.86 -18.75 -17.16
N LEU A 111 -5.92 -17.51 -17.66
CA LEU A 111 -4.82 -16.55 -17.59
C LEU A 111 -4.60 -16.06 -16.16
N ILE A 112 -5.69 -15.76 -15.46
CA ILE A 112 -5.66 -15.32 -14.06
C ILE A 112 -5.17 -16.47 -13.18
N ASN A 113 -5.70 -17.67 -13.36
CA ASN A 113 -5.24 -18.84 -12.61
C ASN A 113 -3.75 -19.10 -12.85
N ARG A 114 -3.27 -18.95 -14.08
CA ARG A 114 -1.83 -19.08 -14.37
C ARG A 114 -0.97 -18.04 -13.65
N GLU A 115 -1.43 -16.79 -13.56
CA GLU A 115 -0.68 -15.74 -12.86
C GLU A 115 -0.76 -15.86 -11.34
N ILE A 116 -1.92 -16.24 -10.79
CA ILE A 116 -2.12 -16.40 -9.34
C ILE A 116 -1.46 -17.68 -8.82
N TYR A 117 -1.67 -18.80 -9.51
CA TYR A 117 -1.15 -20.12 -9.13
C TYR A 117 0.17 -20.45 -9.80
N ASN A 118 0.97 -19.43 -10.15
CA ASN A 118 2.29 -19.65 -10.74
C ASN A 118 3.17 -20.46 -9.76
N LYS A 119 3.64 -21.63 -10.19
CA LYS A 119 4.53 -22.49 -9.38
C LYS A 119 5.84 -21.80 -9.01
N ASN A 120 6.31 -20.86 -9.84
CA ASN A 120 7.48 -20.03 -9.57
C ASN A 120 7.04 -18.70 -8.97
N THR A 121 6.54 -18.74 -7.74
CA THR A 121 6.19 -17.54 -6.99
C THR A 121 7.41 -16.64 -6.77
N ALA A 122 7.20 -15.33 -6.62
CA ALA A 122 8.27 -14.41 -6.25
C ALA A 122 8.93 -14.84 -4.93
N SER A 123 8.17 -15.37 -3.98
CA SER A 123 8.70 -15.95 -2.75
C SER A 123 9.64 -17.13 -3.00
N ASN A 124 9.33 -18.04 -3.93
CA ASN A 124 10.23 -19.15 -4.26
C ASN A 124 11.53 -18.64 -4.89
N VAL A 125 11.45 -17.65 -5.79
CA VAL A 125 12.64 -17.02 -6.38
C VAL A 125 13.49 -16.36 -5.30
N ILE A 126 12.87 -15.60 -4.41
CA ILE A 126 13.54 -14.96 -3.27
C ILE A 126 14.19 -16.02 -2.37
N LEU A 127 13.47 -17.09 -2.02
CA LEU A 127 13.99 -18.17 -1.18
C LEU A 127 15.19 -18.86 -1.83
N ASN A 128 15.13 -19.15 -3.12
CA ASN A 128 16.24 -19.76 -3.85
C ASN A 128 17.48 -18.86 -3.86
N GLU A 129 17.31 -17.55 -4.02
CA GLU A 129 18.43 -16.59 -3.92
C GLU A 129 18.94 -16.49 -2.48
N LEU A 130 18.06 -16.41 -1.49
CA LEU A 130 18.44 -16.38 -0.08
C LEU A 130 19.21 -17.64 0.35
N GLN A 131 18.87 -18.81 -0.19
CA GLN A 131 19.58 -20.08 0.08
C GLN A 131 21.00 -20.09 -0.49
N LYS A 132 21.27 -19.35 -1.56
CA LYS A 132 22.62 -19.21 -2.14
C LYS A 132 23.49 -18.24 -1.33
N LEU A 133 22.89 -17.38 -0.52
CA LEU A 133 23.63 -16.50 0.35
C LEU A 133 24.26 -17.34 1.47
N ASN A 134 25.59 -17.35 1.54
CA ASN A 134 26.31 -17.81 2.73
C ASN A 134 26.11 -16.76 3.83
N ILE A 135 24.97 -16.85 4.52
CA ILE A 135 24.66 -16.01 5.66
C ILE A 135 25.59 -16.47 6.80
N THR A 136 26.71 -15.77 6.96
CA THR A 136 27.54 -15.86 8.16
C THR A 136 26.80 -15.22 9.34
N LYS A 137 27.30 -15.43 10.56
CA LYS A 137 26.73 -14.78 11.75
C LYS A 137 26.75 -13.27 11.51
N GLU A 138 25.59 -12.64 11.58
CA GLU A 138 25.46 -11.19 11.44
C GLU A 138 26.40 -10.52 12.45
N GLU A 139 27.21 -9.57 11.98
CA GLU A 139 28.13 -8.85 12.85
C GLU A 139 27.33 -8.09 13.92
N ASN A 140 27.84 -8.06 15.14
CA ASN A 140 27.19 -7.28 16.18
C ASN A 140 27.25 -5.80 15.80
N ILE A 141 26.09 -5.21 15.55
CA ILE A 141 25.99 -3.77 15.32
C ILE A 141 26.37 -3.04 16.61
N SER A 142 27.56 -2.43 16.63
CA SER A 142 28.01 -1.55 17.70
C SER A 142 27.96 -0.09 17.24
N PHE A 143 27.44 0.80 18.08
CA PHE A 143 27.51 2.23 17.86
C PHE A 143 28.51 2.84 18.81
N ASN A 144 29.31 3.79 18.32
CA ASN A 144 30.09 4.64 19.21
C ASN A 144 29.16 5.63 19.96
N ILE A 145 29.69 6.28 20.99
CA ILE A 145 28.93 7.20 21.85
C ILE A 145 28.28 8.33 21.03
N PHE A 146 28.99 8.84 20.01
CA PHE A 146 28.53 9.94 19.17
C PHE A 146 27.40 9.52 18.22
N GLU A 147 27.52 8.38 17.56
CA GLU A 147 26.46 7.80 16.72
C GLU A 147 25.22 7.47 17.54
N ASN A 148 25.41 6.93 18.74
CA ASN A 148 24.31 6.68 19.65
C ASN A 148 23.62 8.00 20.02
N PHE A 149 24.38 9.06 20.32
CA PHE A 149 23.85 10.40 20.56
C PHE A 149 23.06 10.93 19.34
N LEU A 150 23.63 10.89 18.13
CA LEU A 150 22.97 11.33 16.90
C LEU A 150 21.67 10.56 16.63
N ASN A 151 21.64 9.26 16.90
CA ASN A 151 20.44 8.41 16.78
C ASN A 151 19.28 8.90 17.66
N TYR A 152 19.56 9.53 18.81
CA TYR A 152 18.53 10.16 19.64
C TYR A 152 18.28 11.63 19.28
N PHE A 153 19.33 12.36 18.90
CA PHE A 153 19.29 13.80 18.64
C PHE A 153 18.64 14.17 17.31
N ILE A 154 18.97 13.51 16.20
CA ILE A 154 18.42 13.81 14.86
C ILE A 154 16.87 13.73 14.88
N PRO A 155 16.24 12.67 15.42
CA PRO A 155 14.79 12.63 15.52
C PRO A 155 14.20 13.67 16.48
N PHE A 156 14.95 14.10 17.50
CA PHE A 156 14.54 15.17 18.42
C PHE A 156 14.51 16.52 17.70
N CYS A 157 15.57 16.88 16.96
CA CYS A 157 15.60 18.05 16.09
C CYS A 157 14.47 18.01 15.05
N GLY A 158 14.20 16.84 14.46
CA GLY A 158 13.07 16.65 13.56
C GLY A 158 11.72 16.95 14.21
N LYS A 159 11.50 16.52 15.46
CA LYS A 159 10.29 16.83 16.23
C LYS A 159 10.18 18.34 16.52
N ILE A 160 11.27 18.99 16.91
CA ILE A 160 11.31 20.44 17.14
C ILE A 160 10.98 21.19 15.85
N LYS A 161 11.61 20.82 14.73
CA LYS A 161 11.35 21.43 13.41
C LYS A 161 9.87 21.30 13.02
N ILE A 162 9.27 20.13 13.24
CA ILE A 162 7.83 19.91 12.99
C ILE A 162 6.98 20.77 13.92
N PHE A 163 7.32 20.84 15.21
CA PHE A 163 6.60 21.66 16.20
C PHE A 163 6.64 23.15 15.83
N LEU A 164 7.82 23.67 15.49
CA LEU A 164 7.98 25.06 15.03
C LEU A 164 7.21 25.31 13.74
N LYS A 165 7.27 24.38 12.76
CA LYS A 165 6.52 24.49 11.51
C LYS A 165 5.01 24.48 11.74
N LYS A 166 4.50 23.67 12.68
CA LYS A 166 3.08 23.67 13.08
C LYS A 166 2.66 25.00 13.69
N ARG A 167 3.48 25.56 14.58
CA ARG A 167 3.19 26.83 15.28
C ARG A 167 3.24 28.04 14.33
N LEU A 168 4.15 28.02 13.36
CA LEU A 168 4.39 29.15 12.45
C LEU A 168 3.54 29.11 11.17
N LEU A 169 3.29 27.93 10.60
CA LEU A 169 2.72 27.78 9.25
C LEU A 169 1.32 27.14 9.23
N GLY A 170 0.71 26.87 10.38
CA GLY A 170 -0.65 26.31 10.48
C GLY A 170 -0.87 25.00 9.72
N SER A 171 0.20 24.31 9.28
CA SER A 171 0.07 23.22 8.33
C SER A 171 -0.38 21.94 9.02
N ASN A 172 -1.50 21.37 8.56
CA ASN A 172 -1.97 20.04 8.93
C ASN A 172 -1.10 18.96 8.25
N TYR A 173 0.09 18.70 8.79
CA TYR A 173 0.94 17.61 8.33
C TYR A 173 0.42 16.27 8.87
N ILE A 174 -0.18 15.46 7.99
CA ILE A 174 -0.60 14.10 8.30
C ILE A 174 0.62 13.20 8.17
N ARG A 175 1.10 12.67 9.30
CA ARG A 175 2.20 11.71 9.31
C ARG A 175 1.64 10.32 8.98
N ASN A 176 1.43 10.03 7.69
CA ASN A 176 1.10 8.68 7.24
C ASN A 176 2.36 7.81 7.25
N THR A 177 2.71 7.28 8.41
CA THR A 177 3.66 6.17 8.49
C THR A 177 2.91 4.86 8.30
N LYS A 178 3.42 3.95 7.47
CA LYS A 178 2.87 2.58 7.29
C LYS A 178 2.74 1.82 8.63
N LEU A 179 3.50 2.24 9.63
CA LEU A 179 3.35 1.88 11.04
C LEU A 179 2.95 3.15 11.81
N PRO A 180 1.66 3.35 12.12
CA PRO A 180 1.21 4.51 12.89
C PRO A 180 1.77 4.37 14.30
N TYR A 181 2.86 5.10 14.58
CA TYR A 181 3.62 5.06 15.82
C TYR A 181 4.23 3.68 16.10
N PHE A 182 5.56 3.57 16.01
CA PHE A 182 6.23 2.42 16.62
C PHE A 182 5.85 2.40 18.11
N ILE A 183 5.04 1.40 18.43
CA ILE A 183 4.30 1.23 19.66
C ILE A 183 5.30 1.25 20.81
N ASN A 184 5.05 2.14 21.78
CA ASN A 184 5.70 2.23 23.09
C ASN A 184 6.60 1.02 23.39
N ILE A 185 7.91 1.25 23.43
CA ILE A 185 8.95 0.25 23.69
C ILE A 185 8.60 -0.73 24.82
N LYS A 186 7.92 -0.24 25.87
CA LYS A 186 7.46 -1.05 27.01
C LYS A 186 6.42 -2.08 26.59
N THR A 187 5.53 -1.73 25.67
CA THR A 187 4.50 -2.63 25.11
C THR A 187 5.11 -3.67 24.19
N LEU A 188 6.10 -3.30 23.36
CA LEU A 188 6.85 -4.26 22.55
C LEU A 188 7.58 -5.27 23.44
N ILE A 189 8.33 -4.79 24.43
CA ILE A 189 9.03 -5.63 25.41
C ILE A 189 8.03 -6.55 26.14
N LYS A 190 6.86 -6.04 26.55
CA LYS A 190 5.81 -6.85 27.19
C LYS A 190 5.30 -7.94 26.26
N LYS A 191 4.99 -7.63 25.00
CA LYS A 191 4.53 -8.61 24.00
C LYS A 191 5.60 -9.67 23.71
N ILE A 192 6.87 -9.29 23.57
CA ILE A 192 7.95 -10.26 23.32
C ILE A 192 8.20 -11.10 24.58
N LYS A 193 8.12 -10.54 25.80
CA LYS A 193 8.18 -11.33 27.05
C LYS A 193 7.07 -12.37 27.15
N VAL A 194 5.86 -12.06 26.69
CA VAL A 194 4.75 -13.03 26.60
C VAL A 194 5.11 -14.16 25.62
N LEU A 195 5.73 -13.85 24.48
CA LEU A 195 6.22 -14.86 23.54
C LEU A 195 7.37 -15.72 24.10
N ASN A 196 8.09 -15.21 25.11
CA ASN A 196 9.23 -15.86 25.77
C ASN A 196 8.81 -16.84 26.90
N THR A 197 7.56 -17.27 26.92
CA THR A 197 7.01 -18.21 27.93
C THR A 197 7.19 -19.69 27.54
N GLY A 198 7.72 -19.98 26.34
CA GLY A 198 8.01 -21.35 25.87
C GLY A 198 9.42 -21.84 26.22
N LYS A 199 9.73 -23.10 25.87
CA LYS A 199 11.03 -23.79 26.10
C LYS A 199 12.27 -23.12 25.46
N LYS A 200 12.12 -22.04 24.69
CA LYS A 200 13.21 -21.34 23.99
C LYS A 200 13.33 -19.92 24.51
N LYS A 201 14.43 -19.63 25.21
CA LYS A 201 14.71 -18.33 25.79
C LYS A 201 15.15 -17.35 24.70
N LEU A 202 14.41 -16.27 24.51
CA LEU A 202 14.77 -15.17 23.62
C LEU A 202 15.54 -14.09 24.40
N ILE A 203 16.64 -13.60 23.82
CA ILE A 203 17.39 -12.43 24.28
C ILE A 203 16.94 -11.24 23.42
N ILE A 204 16.64 -10.11 24.07
CA ILE A 204 16.26 -8.88 23.37
C ILE A 204 17.26 -7.80 23.75
N LYS A 205 17.96 -7.25 22.76
CA LYS A 205 18.89 -6.13 22.92
C LYS A 205 18.34 -4.92 22.17
N LYS A 206 18.32 -3.76 22.81
CA LYS A 206 17.99 -2.50 22.13
C LYS A 206 19.25 -2.00 21.43
N ILE A 207 19.20 -1.85 20.10
CA ILE A 207 20.34 -1.48 19.26
C ILE A 207 20.34 0.02 19.00
N THR A 208 19.19 0.59 18.61
CA THR A 208 19.00 2.03 18.53
C THR A 208 17.65 2.43 19.13
N ARG A 209 17.23 3.69 18.96
CA ARG A 209 15.92 4.16 19.41
C ARG A 209 14.76 3.33 18.86
N GLU A 210 14.87 2.86 17.62
CA GLU A 210 13.80 2.18 16.88
C GLU A 210 14.15 0.75 16.43
N VAL A 211 15.38 0.30 16.69
CA VAL A 211 15.86 -1.03 16.29
C VAL A 211 16.13 -1.89 17.53
N PHE A 212 15.61 -3.11 17.52
CA PHE A 212 15.82 -4.14 18.54
C PHE A 212 16.35 -5.40 17.86
N GLN A 213 17.37 -5.99 18.45
CA GLN A 213 17.87 -7.30 18.09
C GLN A 213 17.20 -8.33 18.98
N ILE A 214 16.71 -9.41 18.37
CA ILE A 214 16.10 -10.54 19.07
C ILE A 214 16.92 -11.77 18.69
N GLU A 215 17.59 -12.36 19.67
CA GLU A 215 18.39 -13.57 19.51
C GLU A 215 17.69 -14.73 20.21
N LYS A 216 17.80 -15.92 19.64
CA LYS A 216 17.43 -17.13 20.34
C LYS A 216 18.64 -17.64 21.10
N ASN A 217 18.47 -17.87 22.40
CA ASN A 217 19.47 -18.49 23.25
C ASN A 217 19.56 -20.00 22.99
#